data_AF-A0A839APL9-F1
#
_entry.id   AF-A0A839APL9-F1
#
_cell.length_a   1.000
_cell.length_b   1.000
_cell.length_c   1.000
_cell.angle_alpha   90.00
_cell.angle_beta   90.00
_cell.angle_gamma   90.00
#
_symmetry.space_group_name_H-M   'P 1'
#
loop_
_entity.id
_entity.type
_entity.pdbx_description
1 polymer ?
#
loop_
_entity_poly.entity_id
_entity_poly.type
_entity_poly.pdbx_seq_one_letter_code
_entity_poly.pdbx_strand_id
1 'polypeptide(L)'
;MKKLLFLVIFFLSVKTFADAGYAYRFYIKAEVKGKEVKGYFYHYSYDKFDVDRSFYEYLKKTIHNRDINIFKEIVTVNLNSNYDFALKDSDLSFELKDLNHIELLETLIFLPNSRLIKLTNKEFEIINCSKVNYKFVIEEGEISFFENCSYVIISLESVDSMMNRKITIEKLIKDKIKNLGGLKEDNYENYYSYFKQLREELLKEKVLLISVCSPL
;
A
#
# COMPACT_ATOMS: atom_id res chain seq x y z
N MET A 1 -18.81 13.22 44.18
CA MET A 1 -17.40 12.93 43.79
C MET A 1 -17.18 11.50 43.30
N LYS A 2 -17.82 10.45 43.88
CA LYS A 2 -17.67 9.06 43.40
C LYS A 2 -18.11 8.81 41.94
N LYS A 3 -19.09 9.57 41.43
CA LYS A 3 -19.56 9.48 40.03
C LYS A 3 -18.57 10.03 39.00
N LEU A 4 -17.66 10.94 39.41
CA LEU A 4 -16.66 11.53 38.50
C LEU A 4 -15.49 10.56 38.25
N LEU A 5 -15.14 9.75 39.26
CA LEU A 5 -14.04 8.78 39.17
C LEU A 5 -14.34 7.65 38.17
N PHE A 6 -15.61 7.22 38.09
CA PHE A 6 -16.05 6.21 37.11
C PHE A 6 -15.92 6.71 35.67
N LEU A 7 -16.13 7.99 35.42
CA LEU A 7 -16.03 8.60 34.09
C LEU A 7 -14.56 8.65 33.61
N VAL A 8 -13.64 8.97 34.51
CA VAL A 8 -12.19 8.98 34.23
C VAL A 8 -11.65 7.56 33.98
N ILE A 9 -12.13 6.57 34.73
CA ILE A 9 -11.77 5.16 34.52
C ILE A 9 -12.33 4.64 33.19
N PHE A 10 -13.56 5.03 32.82
CA PHE A 10 -14.17 4.62 31.55
C PHE A 10 -13.41 5.20 30.35
N PHE A 11 -12.97 6.47 30.42
CA PHE A 11 -12.15 7.10 29.38
C PHE A 11 -10.73 6.52 29.28
N LEU A 12 -10.13 6.09 30.39
CA LEU A 12 -8.83 5.39 30.39
C LEU A 12 -8.93 3.94 29.89
N SER A 13 -10.12 3.31 29.96
CA SER A 13 -10.35 1.95 29.45
C SER A 13 -10.71 1.87 27.98
N VAL A 14 -11.03 3.00 27.32
CA VAL A 14 -11.13 3.03 25.86
C VAL A 14 -9.73 3.14 25.28
N LYS A 15 -8.93 2.07 25.45
CA LYS A 15 -7.90 1.77 24.46
C LYS A 15 -8.67 1.42 23.21
N THR A 16 -8.89 2.42 22.36
CA THR A 16 -9.21 2.21 20.95
C THR A 16 -8.05 1.42 20.37
N PHE A 17 -8.12 0.09 20.47
CA PHE A 17 -7.37 -0.77 19.59
C PHE A 17 -8.00 -0.53 18.22
N ALA A 18 -7.47 0.47 17.51
CA ALA A 18 -7.53 0.51 16.07
C ALA A 18 -7.17 -0.89 15.57
N ASP A 19 -7.84 -1.33 14.52
CA ASP A 19 -7.92 -2.69 13.97
C ASP A 19 -6.54 -3.32 13.68
N ALA A 20 -5.78 -3.64 14.73
CA ALA A 20 -4.34 -3.89 14.67
C ALA A 20 -4.10 -5.36 14.34
N GLY A 21 -4.37 -5.71 13.08
CA GLY A 21 -3.85 -6.93 12.48
C GLY A 21 -2.32 -6.85 12.29
N TYR A 22 -1.73 -7.99 11.97
CA TYR A 22 -0.35 -8.11 11.53
C TYR A 22 -0.28 -8.09 10.00
N ALA A 23 0.71 -7.39 9.45
CA ALA A 23 0.99 -7.40 8.02
C ALA A 23 2.38 -7.98 7.76
N TYR A 24 2.46 -8.89 6.79
CA TYR A 24 3.65 -9.67 6.47
C TYR A 24 3.98 -9.59 4.98
N ARG A 25 5.27 -9.49 4.69
CA ARG A 25 5.84 -9.83 3.39
C ARG A 25 6.72 -11.05 3.60
N PHE A 26 6.30 -12.17 3.05
CA PHE A 26 7.05 -13.41 3.03
C PHE A 26 7.78 -13.54 1.71
N TYR A 27 9.06 -13.91 1.74
CA TYR A 27 9.76 -14.41 0.56
C TYR A 27 9.73 -15.94 0.63
N ILE A 28 9.13 -16.58 -0.37
CA ILE A 28 8.79 -17.99 -0.32
C ILE A 28 9.30 -18.72 -1.55
N LYS A 29 9.48 -20.02 -1.38
CA LYS A 29 9.69 -21.00 -2.44
C LYS A 29 8.56 -22.02 -2.36
N ALA A 30 7.82 -22.21 -3.45
CA ALA A 30 6.68 -23.13 -3.51
C ALA A 30 6.79 -24.05 -4.73
N GLU A 31 6.24 -25.26 -4.61
CA GLU A 31 6.06 -26.16 -5.74
C GLU A 31 4.58 -26.21 -6.12
N VAL A 32 4.26 -25.68 -7.31
CA VAL A 32 2.90 -25.61 -7.85
C VAL A 32 2.84 -26.48 -9.10
N LYS A 33 2.03 -27.55 -9.07
CA LYS A 33 1.84 -28.46 -10.23
C LYS A 33 3.18 -28.96 -10.80
N GLY A 34 4.14 -29.31 -9.93
CA GLY A 34 5.46 -29.80 -10.30
C GLY A 34 6.45 -28.73 -10.79
N LYS A 35 6.11 -27.44 -10.70
CA LYS A 35 7.01 -26.32 -11.02
C LYS A 35 7.38 -25.54 -9.77
N GLU A 36 8.67 -25.27 -9.62
CA GLU A 36 9.18 -24.38 -8.58
C GLU A 36 8.85 -22.91 -8.90
N VAL A 37 8.30 -22.20 -7.92
CA VAL A 37 8.03 -20.77 -7.96
C VAL A 37 8.70 -20.12 -6.76
N LYS A 38 9.39 -19.01 -6.98
CA LYS A 38 9.96 -18.17 -5.92
C LYS A 38 9.45 -16.75 -6.06
N GLY A 39 9.23 -16.08 -4.94
CA GLY A 39 8.79 -14.69 -4.94
C GLY A 39 8.21 -14.23 -3.61
N TYR A 40 7.62 -13.05 -3.65
CA TYR A 40 7.06 -12.34 -2.51
C TYR A 40 5.56 -12.57 -2.40
N PHE A 41 5.11 -12.88 -1.19
CA PHE A 41 3.72 -13.06 -0.82
C PHE A 41 3.36 -12.08 0.31
N TYR A 42 2.28 -11.33 0.13
CA TYR A 42 1.80 -10.35 1.11
C TYR A 42 0.56 -10.87 1.82
N HIS A 43 0.56 -10.80 3.15
CA HIS A 43 -0.50 -11.37 3.96
C HIS A 43 -0.84 -10.47 5.15
N TYR A 44 -2.14 -10.28 5.37
CA TYR A 44 -2.69 -9.57 6.51
C TYR A 44 -3.50 -10.56 7.35
N SER A 45 -3.28 -10.59 8.65
CA SER A 45 -3.93 -11.52 9.56
C SER A 45 -4.01 -10.97 10.97
N TYR A 46 -5.10 -11.24 11.69
CA TYR A 46 -5.16 -11.01 13.14
C TYR A 46 -4.35 -12.02 13.94
N ASP A 47 -4.04 -13.17 13.34
CA ASP A 47 -3.18 -14.19 13.93
C ASP A 47 -1.72 -13.90 13.62
N LYS A 48 -0.94 -13.70 14.69
CA LYS A 48 0.51 -13.52 14.58
C LYS A 48 1.17 -14.79 14.04
N PHE A 49 1.98 -14.65 12.99
CA PHE A 49 2.88 -15.70 12.55
C PHE A 49 4.00 -15.93 13.59
N ASP A 50 4.23 -17.20 13.90
CA ASP A 50 5.27 -17.67 14.82
C ASP A 50 6.30 -18.44 13.99
N VAL A 51 7.54 -17.93 13.94
CA VAL A 51 8.62 -18.45 13.09
C VAL A 51 9.02 -19.88 13.45
N ASP A 52 8.74 -20.31 14.69
CA ASP A 52 9.04 -21.66 15.17
C ASP A 52 7.95 -22.67 14.77
N ARG A 53 6.87 -22.22 14.13
CA ARG A 53 5.76 -23.08 13.66
C ARG A 53 5.83 -23.31 12.16
N SER A 54 5.18 -24.41 11.74
CA SER A 54 5.01 -24.73 10.32
C SER A 54 4.30 -23.58 9.59
N PHE A 55 4.98 -23.02 8.59
CA PHE A 55 4.43 -21.98 7.73
C PHE A 55 3.17 -22.45 6.99
N TYR A 56 3.16 -23.70 6.51
CA TYR A 56 1.99 -24.25 5.81
C TYR A 56 0.76 -24.36 6.73
N GLU A 57 0.94 -24.77 7.98
CA GLU A 57 -0.16 -24.84 8.96
C GLU A 57 -0.65 -23.44 9.36
N TYR A 58 0.25 -22.45 9.43
CA TYR A 58 -0.15 -21.06 9.59
C TYR A 58 -1.05 -20.59 8.43
N LEU A 59 -0.62 -20.79 7.18
CA LEU A 59 -1.39 -20.38 6.01
C LEU A 59 -2.76 -21.07 5.92
N LYS A 60 -2.84 -22.37 6.29
CA LYS A 60 -4.12 -23.09 6.36
C LYS A 60 -5.12 -22.43 7.29
N LYS A 61 -4.65 -21.92 8.43
CA LYS A 61 -5.49 -21.25 9.43
C LYS A 61 -5.95 -19.87 8.95
N THR A 62 -5.09 -19.14 8.23
CA THR A 62 -5.30 -17.70 7.95
C THR A 62 -5.79 -17.39 6.53
N ILE A 63 -5.71 -18.33 5.58
CA ILE A 63 -6.04 -18.13 4.15
C ILE A 63 -7.15 -19.09 3.71
N HIS A 64 -8.19 -19.25 4.53
CA HIS A 64 -9.31 -20.12 4.16
C HIS A 64 -9.98 -19.64 2.86
N ASN A 65 -9.94 -20.48 1.82
CA ASN A 65 -10.59 -20.29 0.51
C ASN A 65 -10.14 -19.04 -0.27
N ARG A 66 -8.88 -18.62 -0.11
CA ARG A 66 -8.31 -17.53 -0.92
C ARG A 66 -7.08 -18.01 -1.66
N ASP A 67 -6.87 -17.42 -2.82
CA ASP A 67 -5.64 -17.65 -3.58
C ASP A 67 -4.45 -16.96 -2.92
N ILE A 68 -3.28 -17.58 -3.10
CA ILE A 68 -1.98 -17.02 -2.79
C ILE A 68 -1.44 -16.38 -4.05
N ASN A 69 -1.16 -15.08 -3.98
CA ASN A 69 -0.55 -14.32 -5.07
C ASN A 69 0.95 -14.16 -4.80
N ILE A 70 1.79 -14.76 -5.65
CA ILE A 70 3.26 -14.60 -5.60
C ILE A 70 3.71 -13.60 -6.66
N PHE A 71 4.37 -12.53 -6.21
CA PHE A 71 5.10 -11.58 -7.07
C PHE A 71 6.54 -12.04 -7.21
N LYS A 72 6.98 -12.42 -8.41
CA LYS A 72 8.37 -12.90 -8.61
C LYS A 72 9.41 -11.82 -8.31
N GLU A 73 9.10 -10.59 -8.69
CA GLU A 73 9.99 -9.44 -8.55
C GLU A 73 9.23 -8.26 -7.96
N ILE A 74 9.89 -7.53 -7.07
CA ILE A 74 9.43 -6.26 -6.53
C ILE A 74 10.59 -5.28 -6.53
N VAL A 75 10.28 -3.99 -6.58
CA VAL A 75 11.23 -2.91 -6.34
C VAL A 75 10.83 -2.20 -5.06
N THR A 76 11.69 -2.16 -4.05
CA THR A 76 11.44 -1.41 -2.82
C THR A 76 11.99 0.01 -2.94
N VAL A 77 11.16 1.03 -2.70
CA VAL A 77 11.57 2.45 -2.62
C VAL A 77 11.20 3.02 -1.27
N ASN A 78 12.10 3.82 -0.70
CA ASN A 78 11.85 4.58 0.52
C ASN A 78 11.25 5.95 0.19
N LEU A 79 10.00 6.18 0.58
CA LEU A 79 9.25 7.43 0.44
C LEU A 79 8.85 7.97 1.82
N ASN A 80 9.81 8.11 2.74
CA ASN A 80 9.62 8.23 4.21
C ASN A 80 9.12 6.94 4.88
N SER A 81 8.78 5.92 4.09
CA SER A 81 8.50 4.55 4.48
C SER A 81 8.84 3.63 3.31
N ASN A 82 9.12 2.36 3.57
CA ASN A 82 9.44 1.41 2.51
C ASN A 82 8.15 0.92 1.83
N TYR A 83 8.01 1.23 0.55
CA TYR A 83 6.96 0.73 -0.32
C TYR A 83 7.55 -0.23 -1.34
N ASP A 84 6.83 -1.31 -1.60
CA ASP A 84 7.20 -2.32 -2.57
C ASP A 84 6.33 -2.16 -3.82
N PHE A 85 6.95 -2.06 -4.99
CA PHE A 85 6.29 -1.89 -6.26
C PHE A 85 6.38 -3.18 -7.06
N ALA A 86 5.27 -3.62 -7.61
CA ALA A 86 5.20 -4.79 -8.48
C ALA A 86 4.49 -4.45 -9.78
N LEU A 87 4.85 -5.14 -10.86
CA LEU A 87 4.12 -5.02 -12.11
C LEU A 87 2.71 -5.57 -11.92
N LYS A 88 1.70 -4.82 -12.37
CA LYS A 88 0.31 -5.23 -12.35
C LYS A 88 0.15 -6.49 -13.19
N ASP A 89 -0.64 -7.44 -12.70
CA ASP A 89 -0.94 -8.72 -13.36
C ASP A 89 0.30 -9.62 -13.59
N SER A 90 1.40 -9.37 -12.86
CA SER A 90 2.60 -10.21 -12.88
C SER A 90 2.61 -11.31 -11.81
N ASP A 91 1.63 -11.29 -10.90
CA ASP A 91 1.49 -12.30 -9.87
C ASP A 91 1.05 -13.66 -10.43
N LEU A 92 1.62 -14.71 -9.85
CA LEU A 92 1.12 -16.07 -10.01
C LEU A 92 0.13 -16.36 -8.88
N SER A 93 -1.12 -16.61 -9.23
CA SER A 93 -2.20 -16.96 -8.31
C SER A 93 -2.42 -18.47 -8.28
N PHE A 94 -2.57 -19.05 -7.09
CA PHE A 94 -2.93 -20.46 -6.90
C PHE A 94 -3.61 -20.68 -5.54
N GLU A 95 -4.44 -21.71 -5.46
CA GLU A 95 -5.03 -22.12 -4.18
C GLU A 95 -4.00 -22.79 -3.28
N LEU A 96 -4.11 -22.64 -1.96
CA LEU A 96 -3.21 -23.30 -1.00
C LEU A 96 -3.17 -24.84 -1.18
N LYS A 97 -4.29 -25.45 -1.58
CA LYS A 97 -4.38 -26.90 -1.83
C LYS A 97 -3.59 -27.38 -3.05
N ASP A 98 -3.26 -26.47 -3.97
CA ASP A 98 -2.49 -26.78 -5.19
C ASP A 98 -0.98 -26.82 -4.91
N LEU A 99 -0.56 -26.49 -3.68
CA LEU A 99 0.84 -26.54 -3.24
C LEU A 99 1.22 -27.94 -2.78
N ASN A 100 2.20 -28.53 -3.46
CA ASN A 100 2.84 -29.77 -3.00
C ASN A 100 3.77 -29.49 -1.81
N HIS A 101 4.50 -28.37 -1.89
CA HIS A 101 5.50 -27.97 -0.90
C HIS A 101 5.59 -26.44 -0.85
N ILE A 102 5.86 -25.90 0.34
CA ILE A 102 6.14 -24.48 0.55
C ILE A 102 7.22 -24.32 1.63
N GLU A 103 8.21 -23.50 1.32
CA GLU A 103 9.32 -23.14 2.17
C GLU A 103 9.33 -21.63 2.35
N LEU A 104 9.44 -21.20 3.60
CA LEU A 104 9.60 -19.80 3.96
C LEU A 104 11.09 -19.47 4.01
N LEU A 105 11.52 -18.53 3.17
CA LEU A 105 12.91 -18.11 3.08
C LEU A 105 13.18 -16.87 3.93
N GLU A 106 12.29 -15.87 3.86
CA GLU A 106 12.42 -14.63 4.63
C GLU A 106 11.06 -14.10 5.08
N THR A 107 11.03 -13.38 6.21
CA THR A 107 9.84 -12.70 6.71
C THR A 107 10.16 -11.25 7.04
N LEU A 108 9.29 -10.34 6.59
CA LEU A 108 9.27 -8.96 7.01
C LEU A 108 7.89 -8.63 7.61
N ILE A 109 7.89 -8.10 8.83
CA ILE A 109 6.68 -7.60 9.50
C ILE A 109 6.60 -6.09 9.26
N PHE A 110 5.42 -5.57 8.93
CA PHE A 110 5.18 -4.15 8.75
C PHE A 110 3.82 -3.74 9.34
N LEU A 111 3.60 -2.43 9.46
CA LEU A 111 2.30 -1.89 9.86
C LEU A 111 1.28 -2.14 8.74
N PRO A 112 0.03 -2.55 9.03
CA PRO A 112 -0.99 -2.65 8.00
C PRO A 112 -1.11 -1.32 7.24
N ASN A 113 -0.67 -1.29 5.98
CA ASN A 113 -0.71 -0.10 5.12
C ASN A 113 -0.66 -0.53 3.65
N SER A 114 -0.66 0.45 2.74
CA SER A 114 -0.51 0.26 1.29
C SER A 114 0.92 -0.11 0.87
N ARG A 115 1.57 -1.09 1.53
CA ARG A 115 2.98 -1.43 1.27
C ARG A 115 3.21 -1.88 -0.16
N LEU A 116 2.37 -2.77 -0.69
CA LEU A 116 2.48 -3.26 -2.06
C LEU A 116 1.64 -2.37 -3.00
N ILE A 117 2.30 -1.76 -3.98
CA ILE A 117 1.66 -0.93 -5.01
C ILE A 117 1.85 -1.61 -6.37
N LYS A 118 0.74 -2.02 -7.00
CA LYS A 118 0.74 -2.60 -8.34
C LYS A 118 0.75 -1.49 -9.39
N LEU A 119 1.72 -1.50 -10.30
CA LEU A 119 1.93 -0.49 -11.33
C LEU A 119 1.78 -1.08 -12.73
N THR A 120 1.22 -0.31 -13.66
CA THR A 120 1.30 -0.66 -15.09
C THR A 120 2.74 -0.64 -15.60
N ASN A 121 3.02 -1.25 -16.75
CA ASN A 121 4.38 -1.26 -17.32
C ASN A 121 4.98 0.16 -17.42
N LYS A 122 4.19 1.13 -17.91
CA LYS A 122 4.62 2.52 -18.07
C LYS A 122 4.97 3.20 -16.73
N GLU A 123 4.20 2.92 -15.69
CA GLU A 123 4.46 3.45 -14.35
C GLU A 123 5.69 2.76 -13.72
N PHE A 124 5.83 1.45 -13.92
CA PHE A 124 6.91 0.65 -13.37
C PHE A 124 8.28 1.03 -13.96
N GLU A 125 8.34 1.40 -15.25
CA GLU A 125 9.55 1.91 -15.92
C GLU A 125 10.18 3.13 -15.22
N ILE A 126 9.36 3.98 -14.59
CA ILE A 126 9.84 5.15 -13.84
C ILE A 126 10.54 4.73 -12.54
N ILE A 127 10.00 3.71 -11.87
CA ILE A 127 10.49 3.25 -10.55
C ILE A 127 11.65 2.27 -10.66
N ASN A 128 11.71 1.46 -11.72
CA ASN A 128 12.75 0.43 -11.92
C ASN A 128 14.15 1.01 -12.25
N CYS A 129 14.36 2.30 -11.99
CA CYS A 129 15.63 2.98 -12.18
C CYS A 129 16.38 3.07 -10.84
N SER A 130 17.72 3.04 -10.88
CA SER A 130 18.58 2.93 -9.69
C SER A 130 18.45 4.07 -8.66
N LYS A 131 17.87 5.21 -9.05
CA LYS A 131 17.58 6.31 -8.13
C LYS A 131 16.41 7.16 -8.62
N VAL A 132 15.36 7.24 -7.83
CA VAL A 132 14.21 8.13 -8.05
C VAL A 132 14.18 9.23 -6.99
N ASN A 133 13.64 10.38 -7.35
CA ASN A 133 13.29 11.46 -6.43
C ASN A 133 11.77 11.45 -6.18
N TYR A 134 11.35 11.92 -5.01
CA TYR A 134 9.95 12.00 -4.66
C TYR A 134 9.60 13.28 -3.90
N LYS A 135 8.32 13.68 -3.98
CA LYS A 135 7.73 14.76 -3.16
C LYS A 135 6.30 14.43 -2.79
N PHE A 136 5.92 14.71 -1.54
CA PHE A 136 4.54 14.73 -1.11
C PHE A 136 3.87 15.99 -1.66
N VAL A 137 2.83 15.79 -2.46
CA VAL A 137 1.99 16.84 -3.03
C VAL A 137 0.88 17.20 -2.06
N ILE A 138 0.30 16.19 -1.42
CA ILE A 138 -0.70 16.34 -0.38
C ILE A 138 -0.31 15.41 0.77
N GLU A 139 -0.25 15.96 1.97
CA GLU A 139 0.03 15.24 3.21
C GLU A 139 -1.24 14.63 3.82
N GLU A 140 -1.04 13.71 4.76
CA GLU A 140 -2.12 13.00 5.44
C GLU A 140 -3.08 13.98 6.13
N GLY A 141 -4.38 13.70 6.03
CA GLY A 141 -5.43 14.51 6.68
C GLY A 141 -5.81 15.80 5.96
N GLU A 142 -5.07 16.26 4.95
CA GLU A 142 -5.41 17.52 4.24
C GLU A 142 -6.66 17.42 3.36
N ILE A 143 -7.00 16.22 2.88
CA ILE A 143 -8.08 16.02 1.89
C ILE A 143 -9.34 15.39 2.51
N SER A 144 -9.31 15.05 3.81
CA SER A 144 -10.44 14.42 4.53
C SER A 144 -10.88 13.12 3.87
N PHE A 145 -10.09 12.07 4.07
CA PHE A 145 -10.53 10.69 3.83
C PHE A 145 -10.86 10.02 5.17
N PHE A 146 -11.66 8.96 5.13
CA PHE A 146 -11.81 7.98 6.22
C PHE A 146 -10.50 7.17 6.46
N GLU A 147 -9.40 7.55 5.81
CA GLU A 147 -8.08 6.92 5.86
C GLU A 147 -6.99 8.01 5.83
N ASN A 148 -5.83 7.75 6.41
CA ASN A 148 -4.67 8.66 6.30
C ASN A 148 -3.98 8.43 4.96
N CYS A 149 -4.42 9.17 3.94
CA CYS A 149 -3.84 9.11 2.59
C CYS A 149 -3.00 10.34 2.27
N SER A 150 -1.86 10.10 1.62
CA SER A 150 -0.99 11.09 1.02
C SER A 150 -0.92 10.90 -0.49
N TYR A 151 -0.68 11.99 -1.22
CA TYR A 151 -0.33 11.92 -2.64
C TYR A 151 1.14 12.23 -2.84
N VAL A 152 1.81 11.36 -3.59
CA VAL A 152 3.26 11.42 -3.81
C VAL A 152 3.52 11.44 -5.31
N ILE A 153 4.40 12.36 -5.73
CA ILE A 153 5.00 12.31 -7.06
C ILE A 153 6.37 11.66 -6.99
N ILE A 154 6.69 10.83 -7.97
CA ILE A 154 7.96 10.13 -8.13
C ILE A 154 8.48 10.38 -9.55
N SER A 155 9.75 10.74 -9.69
CA SER A 155 10.36 10.99 -11.00
C SER A 155 11.89 10.87 -10.95
N LEU A 156 12.51 10.84 -12.13
CA LEU A 156 13.97 10.96 -12.31
C LEU A 156 14.45 12.42 -12.38
N GLU A 157 13.53 13.37 -12.39
CA GLU A 157 13.85 14.80 -12.39
C GLU A 157 14.64 15.23 -11.16
N SER A 158 15.36 16.36 -11.26
CA SER A 158 16.06 16.95 -10.11
C SER A 158 15.09 17.38 -9.01
N VAL A 159 15.60 17.44 -7.77
CA VAL A 159 14.81 17.83 -6.59
C VAL A 159 14.17 19.21 -6.76
N ASP A 160 14.87 20.17 -7.39
CA ASP A 160 14.38 21.53 -7.62
C ASP A 160 13.23 21.55 -8.64
N SER A 161 13.35 20.79 -9.74
CA SER A 161 12.27 20.64 -10.73
C SER A 161 11.03 20.03 -10.09
N MET A 162 11.21 19.00 -9.26
CA MET A 162 10.12 18.36 -8.54
C MET A 162 9.42 19.30 -7.55
N MET A 163 10.12 20.27 -6.96
CA MET A 163 9.52 21.24 -6.04
C MET A 163 8.52 22.15 -6.76
N ASN A 164 8.88 22.65 -7.94
CA ASN A 164 7.97 23.45 -8.75
C ASN A 164 6.75 22.64 -9.18
N ARG A 165 6.97 21.39 -9.64
CA ARG A 165 5.88 20.47 -9.98
C ARG A 165 4.95 20.20 -8.80
N LYS A 166 5.51 19.94 -7.61
CA LYS A 166 4.73 19.73 -6.38
C LYS A 166 3.72 20.87 -6.21
N ILE A 167 4.20 22.11 -6.22
CA ILE A 167 3.36 23.29 -5.98
C ILE A 167 2.24 23.40 -7.04
N THR A 168 2.56 23.17 -8.31
CA THR A 168 1.57 23.21 -9.39
C THR A 168 0.50 22.13 -9.23
N ILE A 169 0.91 20.88 -8.99
CA ILE A 169 -0.01 19.73 -8.86
C ILE A 169 -0.85 19.88 -7.59
N GLU A 170 -0.26 20.32 -6.48
CA GLU A 170 -0.95 20.59 -5.23
C GLU A 170 -2.08 21.62 -5.45
N LYS A 171 -1.77 22.72 -6.13
CA LYS A 171 -2.76 23.75 -6.47
C LYS A 171 -3.89 23.17 -7.35
N LEU A 172 -3.55 22.41 -8.38
CA LEU A 172 -4.52 21.79 -9.29
C LEU A 172 -5.50 20.88 -8.52
N ILE A 173 -4.98 20.05 -7.60
CA ILE A 173 -5.79 19.16 -6.76
C ILE A 173 -6.68 19.97 -5.81
N LYS A 174 -6.11 20.94 -5.07
CA LYS A 174 -6.85 21.78 -4.12
C LYS A 174 -7.94 22.60 -4.81
N ASP A 175 -7.65 23.17 -5.99
CA ASP A 175 -8.62 23.92 -6.79
C ASP A 175 -9.74 22.99 -7.30
N LYS A 176 -9.42 21.76 -7.74
CA LYS A 176 -10.46 20.79 -8.13
C LYS A 176 -11.38 20.44 -6.96
N ILE A 177 -10.83 20.15 -5.79
CA ILE A 177 -11.60 19.84 -4.58
C ILE A 177 -12.51 21.02 -4.22
N LYS A 178 -11.97 22.24 -4.24
CA LYS A 178 -12.74 23.47 -3.97
C LYS A 178 -13.87 23.67 -4.98
N ASN A 179 -13.62 23.46 -6.27
CA ASN A 179 -14.60 23.61 -7.34
C ASN A 179 -15.75 22.59 -7.23
N LEU A 180 -15.50 21.42 -6.65
CA LEU A 180 -16.54 20.44 -6.34
C LEU A 180 -17.32 20.80 -5.07
N GLY A 181 -16.90 21.81 -4.29
CA GLY A 181 -17.49 22.13 -2.99
C GLY A 181 -17.06 21.16 -1.88
N GLY A 182 -15.89 20.54 -2.04
CA GLY A 182 -15.34 19.51 -1.15
C GLY A 182 -15.55 18.09 -1.69
N LEU A 183 -14.84 17.13 -1.09
CA LEU A 183 -14.96 15.70 -1.37
C LEU A 183 -16.06 15.07 -0.51
N LYS A 184 -17.31 15.30 -0.93
CA LYS A 184 -18.48 14.58 -0.42
C LYS A 184 -18.72 13.33 -1.28
N GLU A 185 -19.53 12.40 -0.77
CA GLU A 185 -19.84 11.13 -1.44
C GLU A 185 -20.26 11.33 -2.91
N ASP A 186 -21.16 12.28 -3.18
CA ASP A 186 -21.66 12.61 -4.52
C ASP A 186 -20.59 13.15 -5.49
N ASN A 187 -19.45 13.63 -4.97
CA ASN A 187 -18.37 14.22 -5.76
C ASN A 187 -17.16 13.28 -5.92
N TYR A 188 -17.18 12.12 -5.26
CA TYR A 188 -16.04 11.21 -5.20
C TYR A 188 -15.67 10.68 -6.60
N GLU A 189 -16.65 10.24 -7.39
CA GLU A 189 -16.42 9.74 -8.75
C GLU A 189 -15.83 10.82 -9.66
N ASN A 190 -16.35 12.04 -9.57
CA ASN A 190 -15.88 13.19 -10.35
C ASN A 190 -14.44 13.55 -10.00
N TYR A 191 -14.08 13.49 -8.72
CA TYR A 191 -12.72 13.71 -8.28
C TYR A 191 -11.79 12.57 -8.71
N TYR A 192 -12.20 11.32 -8.54
CA TYR A 192 -11.41 10.16 -8.91
C TYR A 192 -11.11 10.12 -10.42
N SER A 193 -12.11 10.45 -11.25
CA SER A 193 -11.94 10.58 -12.70
C SER A 193 -10.89 11.64 -13.05
N TYR A 194 -10.98 12.81 -12.42
CA TYR A 194 -9.98 13.87 -12.57
C TYR A 194 -8.58 13.43 -12.12
N PHE A 195 -8.47 12.78 -10.96
CA PHE A 195 -7.20 12.31 -10.44
C PHE A 195 -6.56 11.28 -11.37
N LYS A 196 -7.36 10.38 -11.95
CA LYS A 196 -6.91 9.42 -12.96
C LYS A 196 -6.40 10.13 -14.22
N GLN A 197 -7.12 11.12 -14.73
CA GLN A 197 -6.68 11.91 -15.88
C GLN A 197 -5.35 12.62 -15.59
N LEU A 198 -5.23 13.27 -14.43
CA LEU A 198 -4.01 13.95 -14.01
C LEU A 198 -2.82 12.98 -13.91
N ARG A 199 -3.03 11.77 -13.39
CA ARG A 199 -2.02 10.71 -13.38
C ARG A 199 -1.55 10.36 -14.78
N GLU A 200 -2.47 10.18 -15.73
CA GLU A 200 -2.15 9.84 -17.12
C GLU A 200 -1.40 10.98 -17.84
N GLU A 201 -1.74 12.24 -17.56
CA GLU A 201 -1.04 13.41 -18.08
C GLU A 201 0.40 13.49 -17.55
N LEU A 202 0.58 13.40 -16.24
CA LEU A 202 1.90 13.41 -15.60
C LEU A 202 2.78 12.24 -16.04
N LEU A 203 2.18 11.08 -16.30
CA LEU A 203 2.91 9.90 -16.76
C LEU A 203 3.56 10.13 -18.14
N LYS A 204 2.92 10.91 -19.03
CA LYS A 204 3.52 11.31 -20.33
C LYS A 204 4.79 12.14 -20.14
N GLU A 205 4.89 12.83 -19.02
CA GLU A 205 6.04 13.64 -18.63
C GLU A 205 7.03 12.87 -17.75
N LYS A 206 6.90 11.54 -17.62
CA LYS A 206 7.72 10.69 -16.75
C LYS A 206 7.64 11.08 -15.26
N VAL A 207 6.47 11.54 -14.83
CA VAL A 207 6.15 11.77 -13.42
C VAL A 207 5.05 10.81 -13.02
N LEU A 208 5.33 9.98 -12.03
CA LEU A 208 4.37 9.06 -11.46
C LEU A 208 3.68 9.73 -10.27
N LEU A 209 2.36 9.89 -10.33
CA LEU A 209 1.54 10.32 -9.21
C LEU A 209 0.84 9.10 -8.59
N ILE A 210 1.07 8.84 -7.31
CA ILE A 210 0.46 7.73 -6.55
C ILE A 210 -0.22 8.24 -5.30
N SER A 211 -1.20 7.44 -4.83
CA SER A 211 -1.79 7.59 -3.50
C SER A 211 -1.21 6.52 -2.59
N VAL A 212 -0.74 6.91 -1.41
CA VAL A 212 -0.28 6.00 -0.36
C VAL A 212 -1.14 6.21 0.86
N CYS A 213 -1.75 5.14 1.38
CA CYS A 213 -2.69 5.22 2.50
C CYS A 213 -2.29 4.29 3.63
N SER A 214 -2.54 4.73 4.86
CA SER A 214 -2.52 3.93 6.07
C SER A 214 -3.87 3.98 6.79
N PRO A 215 -4.27 2.90 7.47
CA PRO A 215 -5.46 2.88 8.32
C PRO A 215 -5.33 3.91 9.46
N LEU A 216 -6.48 4.38 9.93
CA LEU A 216 -6.65 5.30 11.06
C LEU A 216 -6.51 4.59 12.42
#